data_AF-A0A6N8YT42-F1
#
_entry.id   AF-A0A6N8YT42-F1
#
_cell.length_a   1.000
_cell.length_b   1.000
_cell.length_c   1.000
_cell.angle_alpha   90.00
_cell.angle_beta   90.00
_cell.angle_gamma   90.00
#
_symmetry.space_group_name_H-M   'P 1'
#
loop_
_entity.id
_entity.type
_entity.pdbx_description
1 polymer ?
#
loop_
_entity_poly.entity_id
_entity_poly.type
_entity_poly.pdbx_seq_one_letter_code
_entity_poly.pdbx_strand_id
1 'polypeptide(L)'
;MARVEQQGKECPERILALAPRGLTGAQPPEALVQALVRLGPCLVVRVACLLVDLRERERLPRHLERRLAAHRFGHFIQPHGCIENERSTEVVVNVCLLRGHKRLRCVGVPLRSPGLYPFRQVSARYTLREPHDRDRESALVDFRPFRAIRYSEAAGPLDDLICPPYDVISPAAERDLLDRSPHNMVRMELAELDGPPPSGRYDNAAAALRSMLSGGVLARDDAPAYYLLRQRFSAGGAERERHCLFGALRLEELGSGVLPHENTAAGPKEDRLALMRAAHANFSPILMLYRDETDTIARTLAEAAAAPPDAEFAAGDERYALWVLQDPSAVDAVSGTLADENLYVADGHHRYETALVYRDEVQDGAEFVLTGLVAFDDPGLLIRPYYRVVHSASPAQMAKLDQLLSFYFVSRPSGTPPGESGLLDAVVATLGQGQTVLGVVQQGQPPQLLTPANDIIPEPDPEAPPETQVRSVEAFVLQEMLFRPVFGDAFPEHVEYVHDGAEAMAMVERGEGQVAFFVKGLPPDVFRAVVGAGIRLPRKSTYFYPKLPSGVVINLLDETA
;
A
#
# COMPACT_ATOMS: atom_id res chain seq x y z
N MET A 1 -6.25 13.15 67.93
CA MET A 1 -7.01 13.43 66.69
C MET A 1 -6.03 13.35 65.54
N ALA A 2 -6.08 12.28 64.73
CA ALA A 2 -5.12 12.01 63.66
C ALA A 2 -5.87 11.74 62.34
N ARG A 3 -5.37 12.38 61.28
CA ARG A 3 -5.59 12.14 59.84
C ARG A 3 -4.40 11.31 59.32
N VAL A 4 -4.61 10.40 58.35
CA VAL A 4 -3.72 10.10 57.20
C VAL A 4 -4.53 9.49 56.03
N GLU A 5 -4.05 9.74 54.80
CA GLU A 5 -4.48 9.50 53.41
C GLU A 5 -4.28 8.07 52.80
N GLN A 6 -4.66 7.95 51.50
CA GLN A 6 -4.31 6.99 50.42
C GLN A 6 -5.07 5.64 50.38
N GLN A 7 -5.48 5.06 49.22
CA GLN A 7 -4.77 4.88 47.94
C GLN A 7 -5.77 4.42 46.82
N GLY A 8 -5.65 4.96 45.60
CA GLY A 8 -6.31 4.45 44.39
C GLY A 8 -5.44 3.42 43.67
N LYS A 9 -6.02 2.29 43.25
CA LYS A 9 -5.35 1.26 42.45
C LYS A 9 -5.80 1.35 40.98
N GLU A 10 -4.85 1.61 40.10
CA GLU A 10 -4.94 1.39 38.66
C GLU A 10 -5.04 -0.12 38.36
N CYS A 11 -5.78 -0.48 37.31
CA CYS A 11 -5.90 -1.86 36.80
C CYS A 11 -5.37 -1.89 35.36
N PRO A 12 -4.50 -2.84 34.99
CA PRO A 12 -3.82 -2.84 33.69
C PRO A 12 -4.71 -3.36 32.55
N GLU A 13 -4.68 -2.69 31.40
CA GLU A 13 -5.25 -3.18 30.14
C GLU A 13 -4.51 -4.44 29.68
N ARG A 14 -5.12 -5.62 29.86
CA ARG A 14 -4.70 -6.86 29.20
C ARG A 14 -5.62 -7.13 28.01
N ILE A 15 -5.10 -6.94 26.80
CA ILE A 15 -5.75 -7.39 25.56
C ILE A 15 -5.55 -8.91 25.46
N LEU A 16 -6.60 -9.69 25.72
CA LEU A 16 -6.67 -11.10 25.31
C LEU A 16 -7.43 -11.18 23.98
N ALA A 17 -6.67 -11.43 22.91
CA ALA A 17 -7.21 -11.88 21.63
C ALA A 17 -7.35 -13.40 21.70
N LEU A 18 -8.58 -13.90 21.89
CA LEU A 18 -8.88 -15.31 21.66
C LEU A 18 -9.24 -15.47 20.18
N ALA A 19 -8.25 -15.77 19.35
CA ALA A 19 -8.50 -16.37 18.04
C ALA A 19 -8.90 -17.84 18.28
N PRO A 20 -10.02 -18.34 17.73
CA PRO A 20 -10.32 -19.75 17.82
C PRO A 20 -9.48 -20.51 16.78
N ARG A 21 -8.19 -20.71 17.06
CA ARG A 21 -7.45 -21.85 16.51
C ARG A 21 -7.60 -22.99 17.53
N GLY A 22 -8.37 -24.02 17.17
CA GLY A 22 -8.45 -25.27 17.92
C GLY A 22 -9.53 -25.33 19.00
N LEU A 23 -10.80 -25.49 18.60
CA LEU A 23 -11.83 -26.11 19.43
C LEU A 23 -12.43 -27.31 18.69
N THR A 24 -11.58 -28.32 18.43
CA THR A 24 -12.07 -29.67 18.17
C THR A 24 -12.30 -30.34 19.52
N GLY A 25 -13.51 -30.20 20.06
CA GLY A 25 -13.88 -30.85 21.33
C GLY A 25 -15.14 -30.25 21.93
N ALA A 26 -16.17 -31.08 22.11
CA ALA A 26 -17.45 -30.70 22.65
C ALA A 26 -17.34 -30.07 24.05
N GLN A 27 -17.53 -28.75 24.16
CA GLN A 27 -17.93 -28.10 25.40
C GLN A 27 -19.28 -27.39 25.20
N PRO A 28 -20.18 -27.46 26.20
CA PRO A 28 -21.52 -26.91 26.07
C PRO A 28 -21.47 -25.38 25.95
N PRO A 29 -22.37 -24.76 25.15
CA PRO A 29 -22.47 -23.30 24.98
C PRO A 29 -22.59 -22.52 26.30
N GLU A 30 -23.10 -23.18 27.34
CA GLU A 30 -23.28 -22.62 28.68
C GLU A 30 -21.96 -22.24 29.37
N ALA A 31 -20.89 -23.00 29.16
CA ALA A 31 -19.57 -22.73 29.77
C ALA A 31 -18.90 -21.49 29.17
N LEU A 32 -19.04 -21.30 27.85
CA LEU A 32 -18.51 -20.14 27.14
C LEU A 32 -19.26 -18.85 27.52
N VAL A 33 -20.58 -18.93 27.66
CA VAL A 33 -21.42 -17.80 28.08
C VAL A 33 -21.18 -17.44 29.55
N GLN A 34 -21.04 -18.43 30.45
CA GLN A 34 -20.72 -18.15 31.85
C GLN A 34 -19.29 -17.61 32.05
N ALA A 35 -18.33 -18.01 31.21
CA ALA A 35 -16.97 -17.46 31.23
C ALA A 35 -16.95 -15.97 30.82
N LEU A 36 -17.76 -15.59 29.84
CA LEU A 36 -17.89 -14.20 29.39
C LEU A 36 -18.63 -13.30 30.40
N VAL A 37 -19.57 -13.84 31.18
CA VAL A 37 -20.36 -13.09 32.19
C VAL A 37 -19.60 -12.85 33.51
N ARG A 38 -18.56 -13.64 33.82
CA ARG A 38 -17.75 -13.47 35.05
C ARG A 38 -16.73 -12.33 35.00
N LEU A 39 -16.53 -11.72 33.83
CA LEU A 39 -15.70 -10.53 33.66
C LEU A 39 -16.57 -9.32 34.01
N GLY A 40 -16.30 -8.68 35.15
CA GLY A 40 -17.12 -7.62 35.75
C GLY A 40 -17.38 -6.37 34.89
N PRO A 41 -18.07 -5.35 35.44
CA PRO A 41 -18.85 -4.34 34.71
C PRO A 41 -18.06 -3.28 33.91
N CYS A 42 -16.82 -3.54 33.54
CA CYS A 42 -16.02 -2.67 32.67
C CYS A 42 -15.54 -3.47 31.47
N LEU A 43 -16.40 -3.66 30.45
CA LEU A 43 -15.92 -4.19 29.18
C LEU A 43 -16.76 -3.72 27.98
N VAL A 44 -16.03 -3.20 27.01
CA VAL A 44 -16.46 -2.76 25.67
C VAL A 44 -17.20 -3.88 24.93
N VAL A 45 -18.28 -3.51 24.23
CA VAL A 45 -19.15 -4.39 23.46
C VAL A 45 -18.34 -5.12 22.38
N ARG A 46 -18.13 -6.43 22.53
CA ARG A 46 -17.63 -7.33 21.47
C ARG A 46 -18.80 -8.18 20.96
N VAL A 47 -19.06 -8.13 19.65
CA VAL A 47 -20.07 -8.96 18.97
C VAL A 47 -19.49 -10.35 18.78
N ALA A 48 -20.06 -11.36 19.43
CA ALA A 48 -19.75 -12.77 19.17
C ALA A 48 -20.75 -13.35 18.17
N CYS A 49 -20.29 -13.82 17.02
CA CYS A 49 -21.09 -14.61 16.08
C CYS A 49 -20.98 -16.09 16.43
N LEU A 50 -22.10 -16.73 16.76
CA LEU A 50 -22.18 -18.18 16.94
C LEU A 50 -22.79 -18.80 15.67
N LEU A 51 -22.02 -19.63 14.97
CA LEU A 51 -22.50 -20.47 13.85
C LEU A 51 -23.02 -21.79 14.42
N VAL A 52 -24.28 -22.12 14.15
CA VAL A 52 -24.90 -23.39 14.57
C VAL A 52 -25.40 -24.14 13.33
N ASP A 53 -24.87 -25.35 13.08
CA ASP A 53 -25.37 -26.25 12.04
C ASP A 53 -26.69 -26.91 12.52
N LEU A 54 -27.77 -26.71 11.78
CA LEU A 54 -29.11 -27.23 12.11
C LEU A 54 -29.24 -28.76 12.01
N ARG A 55 -28.18 -29.49 11.62
CA ARG A 55 -28.14 -30.96 11.69
C ARG A 55 -28.06 -31.51 13.12
N GLU A 56 -27.69 -30.70 14.11
CA GLU A 56 -27.71 -31.08 15.55
C GLU A 56 -28.94 -30.55 16.30
N ARG A 57 -30.12 -30.63 15.68
CA ARG A 57 -31.38 -30.06 16.19
C ARG A 57 -31.78 -30.54 17.60
N GLU A 58 -31.29 -31.69 18.04
CA GLU A 58 -31.63 -32.30 19.34
C GLU A 58 -30.94 -31.67 20.56
N ARG A 59 -30.00 -30.73 20.35
CA ARG A 59 -29.22 -30.09 21.44
C ARG A 59 -29.62 -28.64 21.76
N LEU A 60 -30.64 -28.09 21.10
CA LEU A 60 -31.10 -26.72 21.35
C LEU A 60 -31.99 -26.65 22.60
N PRO A 61 -31.75 -25.68 23.52
CA PRO A 61 -32.64 -25.46 24.66
C PRO A 61 -34.06 -25.10 24.22
N ARG A 62 -35.08 -25.76 24.79
CA ARG A 62 -36.51 -25.62 24.42
C ARG A 62 -37.06 -24.18 24.43
N HIS A 63 -36.43 -23.25 25.15
CA HIS A 63 -36.85 -21.84 25.18
C HIS A 63 -36.43 -21.07 23.91
N LEU A 64 -35.35 -21.49 23.24
CA LEU A 64 -34.88 -20.92 21.97
C LEU A 64 -35.72 -21.42 20.79
N GLU A 65 -36.10 -22.70 20.79
CA GLU A 65 -37.03 -23.26 19.80
C GLU A 65 -38.39 -22.55 19.79
N ARG A 66 -38.95 -22.27 20.97
CA ARG A 66 -40.26 -21.59 21.09
C ARG A 66 -40.23 -20.14 20.56
N ARG A 67 -39.10 -19.43 20.71
CA ARG A 67 -38.95 -18.04 20.21
C ARG A 67 -38.77 -17.99 18.69
N LEU A 68 -38.09 -18.97 18.10
CA LEU A 68 -37.95 -19.10 16.65
C LEU A 68 -39.26 -19.44 15.94
N ALA A 69 -40.15 -20.20 16.59
CA ALA A 69 -41.46 -20.56 16.05
C ALA A 69 -42.48 -19.39 16.02
N ALA A 70 -42.23 -18.31 16.77
CA ALA A 70 -43.22 -17.26 17.02
C ALA A 70 -43.13 -16.03 16.09
N HIS A 71 -42.25 -15.99 15.08
CA HIS A 71 -42.10 -14.82 14.19
C HIS A 71 -42.55 -15.12 12.75
N ARG A 72 -43.66 -14.49 12.33
CA ARG A 72 -44.13 -14.43 10.92
C ARG A 72 -43.41 -13.28 10.20
N PHE A 73 -42.78 -13.57 9.06
CA PHE A 73 -41.96 -12.60 8.31
C PHE A 73 -42.76 -11.94 7.17
N GLY A 74 -42.85 -10.61 7.17
CA GLY A 74 -43.49 -9.76 6.15
C GLY A 74 -42.52 -8.75 5.49
N HIS A 75 -42.98 -8.13 4.40
CA HIS A 75 -42.22 -7.44 3.33
C HIS A 75 -41.63 -6.02 3.64
N PHE A 76 -40.61 -5.66 2.81
CA PHE A 76 -40.00 -4.36 2.40
C PHE A 76 -40.34 -3.01 3.10
N ILE A 77 -39.32 -2.15 3.32
CA ILE A 77 -39.12 -0.73 2.83
C ILE A 77 -37.78 -0.12 3.34
N GLN A 78 -37.27 0.87 2.59
CA GLN A 78 -36.00 1.66 2.56
C GLN A 78 -35.65 2.58 3.77
N PRO A 79 -34.44 3.21 3.82
CA PRO A 79 -33.81 3.77 5.03
C PRO A 79 -33.94 5.30 5.20
N HIS A 80 -33.90 5.79 6.45
CA HIS A 80 -33.57 7.18 6.79
C HIS A 80 -32.92 7.30 8.19
N GLY A 81 -31.79 8.02 8.25
CA GLY A 81 -31.45 8.97 9.32
C GLY A 81 -30.79 8.45 10.61
N CYS A 82 -29.68 9.10 10.96
CA CYS A 82 -28.78 8.94 12.12
C CYS A 82 -29.45 9.04 13.51
N ILE A 83 -28.70 8.72 14.58
CA ILE A 83 -28.43 9.56 15.78
C ILE A 83 -27.58 8.74 16.80
N GLU A 84 -26.46 9.32 17.23
CA GLU A 84 -25.69 8.89 18.40
C GLU A 84 -26.48 9.12 19.69
N ASN A 85 -26.41 8.19 20.64
CA ASN A 85 -26.61 8.56 22.04
C ASN A 85 -25.91 7.58 22.99
N GLU A 86 -25.15 8.16 23.91
CA GLU A 86 -24.45 7.52 25.02
C GLU A 86 -25.44 7.00 26.07
N ARG A 87 -25.05 5.91 26.75
CA ARG A 87 -25.66 5.29 27.95
C ARG A 87 -26.78 4.26 27.72
N SER A 88 -26.39 3.07 27.24
CA SER A 88 -27.02 1.79 27.63
C SER A 88 -26.09 0.62 27.30
N THR A 89 -25.76 -0.23 28.28
CA THR A 89 -25.02 -1.47 28.05
C THR A 89 -26.01 -2.61 27.77
N GLU A 90 -26.42 -2.78 26.51
CA GLU A 90 -27.14 -3.96 26.05
C GLU A 90 -26.20 -4.89 25.27
N VAL A 91 -26.20 -6.18 25.61
CA VAL A 91 -25.47 -7.21 24.88
C VAL A 91 -26.38 -7.78 23.80
N VAL A 92 -26.09 -7.48 22.53
CA VAL A 92 -26.76 -8.08 21.38
C VAL A 92 -25.94 -9.27 20.89
N VAL A 93 -26.51 -10.48 20.98
CA VAL A 93 -25.93 -11.68 20.39
C VAL A 93 -26.63 -11.96 19.06
N ASN A 94 -25.86 -11.96 17.97
CA ASN A 94 -26.36 -12.34 16.65
C ASN A 94 -26.19 -13.86 16.47
N VAL A 95 -27.32 -14.56 16.37
CA VAL A 95 -27.34 -15.98 16.02
C VAL A 95 -27.70 -16.11 14.55
N CYS A 96 -26.79 -16.64 13.73
CA CYS A 96 -27.06 -16.86 12.32
C CYS A 96 -27.33 -18.35 12.09
N LEU A 97 -28.54 -18.65 11.58
CA LEU A 97 -29.02 -20.02 11.38
C LEU A 97 -28.75 -20.44 9.93
N LEU A 98 -28.02 -21.54 9.76
CA LEU A 98 -27.78 -22.20 8.47
C LEU A 98 -28.82 -23.30 8.26
N ARG A 99 -29.72 -23.14 7.28
CA ARG A 99 -30.74 -24.14 6.94
C ARG A 99 -30.52 -24.70 5.55
N GLY A 100 -29.65 -25.71 5.44
CA GLY A 100 -29.28 -26.27 4.12
C GLY A 100 -28.61 -25.24 3.21
N HIS A 101 -28.20 -25.66 2.02
CA HIS A 101 -27.30 -24.92 1.12
C HIS A 101 -27.80 -23.56 0.57
N LYS A 102 -28.84 -22.92 1.11
CA LYS A 102 -29.26 -21.57 0.68
C LYS A 102 -29.77 -20.69 1.82
N ARG A 103 -29.15 -19.50 1.90
CA ARG A 103 -29.44 -18.30 2.72
C ARG A 103 -29.17 -18.37 4.23
N LEU A 104 -28.26 -17.50 4.67
CA LEU A 104 -28.08 -17.09 6.06
C LEU A 104 -29.13 -16.04 6.45
N ARG A 105 -29.84 -16.27 7.56
CA ARG A 105 -30.65 -15.25 8.23
C ARG A 105 -30.15 -15.09 9.66
N CYS A 106 -29.74 -13.87 10.01
CA CYS A 106 -29.35 -13.56 11.37
C CYS A 106 -30.59 -13.11 12.16
N VAL A 107 -30.76 -13.67 13.35
CA VAL A 107 -31.81 -13.32 14.30
C VAL A 107 -31.12 -12.73 15.52
N GLY A 108 -31.37 -11.44 15.77
CA GLY A 108 -30.90 -10.80 17.00
C GLY A 108 -31.73 -11.30 18.18
N VAL A 109 -31.08 -11.88 19.19
CA VAL A 109 -31.75 -12.29 20.43
C VAL A 109 -31.31 -11.35 21.54
N PRO A 110 -32.18 -10.46 22.04
CA PRO A 110 -31.85 -9.62 23.17
C PRO A 110 -31.81 -10.45 24.46
N LEU A 111 -30.75 -10.31 25.24
CA LEU A 111 -30.68 -10.75 26.63
C LEU A 111 -31.12 -9.56 27.51
N ARG A 112 -32.34 -9.57 28.02
CA ARG A 112 -32.85 -8.50 28.89
C ARG A 112 -32.59 -8.79 30.36
N SER A 113 -32.02 -7.80 31.06
CA SER A 113 -32.40 -7.48 32.44
C SER A 113 -33.71 -6.65 32.41
N PRO A 114 -34.63 -6.75 33.40
CA PRO A 114 -35.96 -6.16 33.28
C PRO A 114 -35.94 -4.64 33.45
N GLY A 115 -36.36 -3.90 32.43
CA GLY A 115 -36.54 -2.45 32.42
C GLY A 115 -37.06 -1.96 31.06
N LEU A 116 -37.78 -0.85 31.04
CA LEU A 116 -38.72 -0.40 29.99
C LEU A 116 -38.08 0.12 28.67
N TYR A 117 -38.95 0.28 27.64
CA TYR A 117 -38.84 1.01 26.35
C TYR A 117 -38.72 0.16 25.05
N PRO A 118 -39.26 0.66 23.89
CA PRO A 118 -39.42 -0.12 22.66
C PRO A 118 -38.22 0.00 21.70
N PHE A 119 -37.92 -1.08 20.98
CA PHE A 119 -36.77 -1.22 20.08
C PHE A 119 -37.01 -0.62 18.67
N ARG A 120 -35.94 -0.06 18.06
CA ARG A 120 -35.80 0.08 16.59
C ARG A 120 -34.84 -1.01 16.08
N GLN A 121 -35.30 -1.79 15.11
CA GLN A 121 -34.55 -2.90 14.52
C GLN A 121 -33.56 -2.38 13.47
N VAL A 122 -32.25 -2.55 13.70
CA VAL A 122 -31.23 -2.34 12.66
C VAL A 122 -31.01 -3.68 11.95
N SER A 123 -31.23 -3.72 10.63
CA SER A 123 -30.99 -4.90 9.81
C SER A 123 -29.87 -4.61 8.81
N ALA A 124 -28.70 -5.25 9.01
CA ALA A 124 -27.65 -5.30 8.00
C ALA A 124 -27.97 -6.44 7.02
N ARG A 125 -28.01 -6.14 5.71
CA ARG A 125 -28.10 -7.16 4.67
C ARG A 125 -26.68 -7.60 4.30
N TYR A 126 -26.35 -8.85 4.62
CA TYR A 126 -25.19 -9.52 4.02
C TYR A 126 -25.69 -10.30 2.81
N THR A 127 -25.20 -9.98 1.62
CA THR A 127 -25.47 -10.74 0.40
C THR A 127 -24.32 -11.70 0.19
N LEU A 128 -24.47 -12.95 0.59
CA LEU A 128 -23.58 -14.01 0.10
C LEU A 128 -24.01 -14.33 -1.33
N ARG A 129 -23.16 -14.01 -2.31
CA ARG A 129 -23.33 -14.45 -3.70
C ARG A 129 -23.24 -15.98 -3.73
N GLU A 130 -24.22 -16.63 -4.37
CA GLU A 130 -24.15 -18.06 -4.63
C GLU A 130 -23.04 -18.34 -5.66
N PRO A 131 -22.35 -19.50 -5.58
CA PRO A 131 -21.37 -19.90 -6.56
C PRO A 131 -22.11 -20.28 -7.85
N HIS A 132 -22.05 -19.42 -8.86
CA HIS A 132 -22.37 -19.77 -10.24
C HIS A 132 -21.06 -20.13 -10.95
N ASP A 133 -21.00 -21.37 -11.47
CA ASP A 133 -19.95 -21.95 -12.32
C ASP A 133 -18.51 -21.50 -12.06
N ARG A 134 -17.95 -22.04 -10.98
CA ARG A 134 -16.52 -22.04 -10.68
C ARG A 134 -15.87 -23.26 -11.35
N ASP A 135 -15.52 -23.12 -12.63
CA ASP A 135 -14.56 -24.00 -13.33
C ASP A 135 -13.24 -23.25 -13.65
N ARG A 136 -12.97 -22.13 -12.95
CA ARG A 136 -11.66 -21.44 -12.89
C ARG A 136 -11.45 -20.81 -11.52
N GLU A 137 -11.33 -21.65 -10.50
CA GLU A 137 -11.20 -21.15 -9.14
C GLU A 137 -10.09 -21.84 -8.37
N SER A 138 -8.94 -21.17 -8.26
CA SER A 138 -8.05 -21.29 -7.09
C SER A 138 -6.92 -20.25 -7.04
N ALA A 139 -6.75 -19.37 -8.03
CA ALA A 139 -5.63 -18.41 -8.02
C ALA A 139 -5.95 -17.18 -7.16
N LEU A 140 -5.03 -16.84 -6.25
CA LEU A 140 -5.01 -15.60 -5.47
C LEU A 140 -4.72 -14.38 -6.35
N VAL A 141 -3.89 -14.53 -7.38
CA VAL A 141 -3.50 -13.45 -8.32
C VAL A 141 -3.59 -13.95 -9.76
N ASP A 142 -4.07 -13.11 -10.68
CA ASP A 142 -4.13 -13.39 -12.12
C ASP A 142 -3.24 -12.41 -12.91
N PHE A 143 -1.98 -12.79 -13.09
CA PHE A 143 -0.99 -12.06 -13.88
C PHE A 143 -0.76 -12.79 -15.21
N ARG A 144 -0.84 -12.06 -16.34
CA ARG A 144 -0.85 -12.66 -17.68
C ARG A 144 0.11 -11.97 -18.64
N PRO A 145 0.62 -12.70 -19.65
CA PRO A 145 1.26 -12.07 -20.79
C PRO A 145 0.21 -11.24 -21.56
N PHE A 146 0.66 -10.20 -22.24
CA PHE A 146 -0.20 -9.31 -23.02
C PHE A 146 0.52 -8.85 -24.29
N ARG A 147 -0.23 -8.27 -25.23
CA ARG A 147 0.33 -7.68 -26.45
C ARG A 147 0.67 -6.22 -26.18
N ALA A 148 1.90 -5.92 -25.80
CA ALA A 148 2.32 -4.55 -25.57
C ALA A 148 2.30 -3.73 -26.85
N ILE A 149 2.05 -2.43 -26.69
CA ILE A 149 2.48 -1.43 -27.66
C ILE A 149 3.89 -1.00 -27.28
N ARG A 150 4.80 -1.01 -28.26
CA ARG A 150 6.21 -0.61 -28.13
C ARG A 150 6.59 0.33 -29.26
N TYR A 151 7.66 1.11 -29.07
CA TYR A 151 8.25 1.86 -30.17
C TYR A 151 8.82 0.91 -31.23
N SER A 152 8.56 1.22 -32.49
CA SER A 152 9.18 0.54 -33.63
C SER A 152 10.55 1.18 -33.94
N GLU A 153 11.32 0.55 -34.84
CA GLU A 153 12.55 1.14 -35.36
C GLU A 153 12.34 2.52 -36.01
N ALA A 154 11.13 2.80 -36.53
CA ALA A 154 10.81 4.09 -37.16
C ALA A 154 10.74 5.25 -36.15
N ALA A 155 10.61 4.96 -34.85
CA ALA A 155 10.57 5.97 -33.82
C ALA A 155 11.94 6.60 -33.50
N GLY A 156 13.03 5.91 -33.87
CA GLY A 156 14.38 6.28 -33.47
C GLY A 156 14.84 5.60 -32.17
N PRO A 157 15.95 6.08 -31.56
CA PRO A 157 16.54 5.44 -30.41
C PRO A 157 15.68 5.60 -29.15
N LEU A 158 15.39 4.48 -28.47
CA LEU A 158 14.57 4.45 -27.25
C LEU A 158 15.05 5.41 -26.16
N ASP A 159 16.35 5.66 -26.08
CA ASP A 159 16.98 6.60 -25.14
C ASP A 159 16.24 7.94 -25.12
N ASP A 160 15.86 8.45 -26.29
CA ASP A 160 15.20 9.75 -26.51
C ASP A 160 13.67 9.70 -26.45
N LEU A 161 13.10 8.50 -26.31
CA LEU A 161 11.66 8.25 -26.45
C LEU A 161 10.95 7.93 -25.14
N ILE A 162 11.67 7.44 -24.14
CA ILE A 162 11.11 7.14 -22.82
C ILE A 162 11.21 8.35 -21.88
N CYS A 163 10.49 8.28 -20.77
CA CYS A 163 10.56 9.27 -19.70
C CYS A 163 10.45 8.63 -18.32
N PRO A 164 10.80 9.34 -17.23
CA PRO A 164 10.46 8.93 -15.87
C PRO A 164 8.93 8.81 -15.67
N PRO A 165 8.46 8.24 -14.54
CA PRO A 165 7.03 8.30 -14.21
C PRO A 165 6.58 9.73 -13.91
N TYR A 166 5.29 10.03 -14.14
CA TYR A 166 4.74 11.39 -14.03
C TYR A 166 5.02 12.11 -12.68
N ASP A 167 5.15 11.37 -11.58
CA ASP A 167 5.28 11.92 -10.23
C ASP A 167 6.68 12.45 -9.88
N VAL A 168 7.66 12.28 -10.78
CA VAL A 168 9.04 12.76 -10.60
C VAL A 168 9.53 13.71 -11.70
N ILE A 169 8.69 14.02 -12.69
CA ILE A 169 9.05 14.94 -13.78
C ILE A 169 8.82 16.38 -13.33
N SER A 170 9.89 17.17 -13.28
CA SER A 170 9.79 18.61 -13.04
C SER A 170 9.41 19.37 -14.32
N PRO A 171 8.86 20.59 -14.24
CA PRO A 171 8.57 21.41 -15.43
C PRO A 171 9.78 21.75 -16.29
N ALA A 172 11.00 21.69 -15.73
CA ALA A 172 12.24 21.85 -16.49
C ALA A 172 12.58 20.53 -17.22
N ALA A 173 12.53 19.40 -16.50
CA ALA A 173 12.77 18.08 -17.08
C ALA A 173 11.78 17.72 -18.19
N GLU A 174 10.52 18.14 -18.06
CA GLU A 174 9.51 17.98 -19.11
C GLU A 174 9.90 18.68 -20.40
N ARG A 175 10.34 19.93 -20.34
CA ARG A 175 10.78 20.68 -21.54
C ARG A 175 11.96 20.00 -22.20
N ASP A 176 12.94 19.58 -21.40
CA ASP A 176 14.10 18.85 -21.90
C ASP A 176 13.65 17.56 -22.62
N LEU A 177 12.71 16.80 -22.05
CA LEU A 177 12.16 15.58 -22.67
C LEU A 177 11.38 15.87 -23.97
N LEU A 178 10.61 16.96 -24.01
CA LEU A 178 9.85 17.38 -25.19
C LEU A 178 10.78 17.80 -26.35
N ASP A 179 11.91 18.43 -26.03
CA ASP A 179 12.92 18.88 -26.99
C ASP A 179 13.78 17.74 -27.53
N ARG A 180 13.95 16.65 -26.76
CA ARG A 180 14.70 15.46 -27.20
C ARG A 180 14.08 14.76 -28.40
N SER A 181 12.76 14.60 -28.42
CA SER A 181 12.07 13.92 -29.51
C SER A 181 10.60 14.34 -29.67
N PRO A 182 10.10 14.48 -30.91
CA PRO A 182 8.67 14.63 -31.16
C PRO A 182 7.86 13.38 -30.77
N HIS A 183 8.54 12.25 -30.53
CA HIS A 183 7.94 10.98 -30.15
C HIS A 183 8.17 10.63 -28.67
N ASN A 184 8.69 11.55 -27.85
CA ASN A 184 8.92 11.24 -26.44
C ASN A 184 7.61 10.94 -25.67
N MET A 185 7.65 9.92 -24.81
CA MET A 185 6.55 9.41 -23.99
C MET A 185 5.94 10.48 -23.07
N VAL A 186 6.71 11.50 -22.68
CA VAL A 186 6.21 12.60 -21.83
C VAL A 186 4.97 13.27 -22.42
N ARG A 187 4.85 13.30 -23.75
CA ARG A 187 3.69 13.84 -24.50
C ARG A 187 2.39 13.08 -24.19
N MET A 188 2.49 11.81 -23.84
CA MET A 188 1.35 10.97 -23.44
C MET A 188 1.24 10.86 -21.91
N GLU A 189 2.37 10.78 -21.19
CA GLU A 189 2.39 10.58 -19.74
C GLU A 189 1.93 11.81 -18.95
N LEU A 190 2.41 13.01 -19.30
CA LEU A 190 1.96 14.28 -18.69
C LEU A 190 0.81 14.93 -19.46
N ALA A 191 0.69 14.59 -20.74
CA ALA A 191 -0.33 15.11 -21.64
C ALA A 191 -0.29 16.64 -21.80
N GLU A 192 0.81 17.31 -21.46
CA GLU A 192 0.97 18.75 -21.68
C GLU A 192 1.55 19.00 -23.07
N LEU A 193 0.78 19.71 -23.89
CA LEU A 193 1.26 20.33 -25.14
C LEU A 193 0.69 21.74 -25.18
N ASP A 194 1.52 22.71 -25.59
CA ASP A 194 1.21 24.14 -25.62
C ASP A 194 -0.20 24.47 -26.15
N GLY A 195 -0.98 25.22 -25.36
CA GLY A 195 -2.35 25.69 -25.67
C GLY A 195 -3.12 26.11 -24.39
N PRO A 196 -4.20 26.92 -24.49
CA PRO A 196 -4.94 27.41 -23.31
C PRO A 196 -5.64 26.26 -22.53
N PRO A 197 -5.84 26.39 -21.20
CA PRO A 197 -6.14 25.27 -20.28
C PRO A 197 -7.63 24.86 -20.28
N PRO A 198 -8.06 23.76 -19.60
CA PRO A 198 -7.53 22.40 -19.50
C PRO A 198 -8.44 21.37 -20.23
N SER A 199 -9.33 21.80 -21.13
CA SER A 199 -10.39 20.96 -21.71
C SER A 199 -9.98 20.14 -22.94
N GLY A 200 -8.72 19.74 -23.06
CA GLY A 200 -8.25 18.96 -24.22
C GLY A 200 -6.88 18.32 -24.10
N ARG A 201 -6.17 18.48 -22.97
CA ARG A 201 -4.80 17.95 -22.82
C ARG A 201 -4.76 16.41 -22.95
N TYR A 202 -5.73 15.72 -22.35
CA TYR A 202 -5.82 14.27 -22.45
C TYR A 202 -6.28 13.81 -23.83
N ASP A 203 -7.10 14.60 -24.52
CA ASP A 203 -7.45 14.36 -25.92
C ASP A 203 -6.22 14.48 -26.82
N ASN A 204 -5.29 15.39 -26.49
CA ASN A 204 -4.00 15.50 -27.18
C ASN A 204 -3.14 14.26 -26.95
N ALA A 205 -3.06 13.74 -25.72
CA ALA A 205 -2.35 12.48 -25.44
C ALA A 205 -2.97 11.30 -26.22
N ALA A 206 -4.30 11.21 -26.25
CA ALA A 206 -5.00 10.20 -27.04
C ALA A 206 -4.78 10.36 -28.55
N ALA A 207 -4.76 11.61 -29.05
CA ALA A 207 -4.48 11.91 -30.45
C ALA A 207 -3.02 11.59 -30.81
N ALA A 208 -2.07 11.89 -29.92
CA ALA A 208 -0.66 11.54 -30.08
C ALA A 208 -0.48 10.03 -30.17
N LEU A 209 -1.08 9.26 -29.25
CA LEU A 209 -1.08 7.79 -29.27
C LEU A 209 -1.62 7.25 -30.61
N ARG A 210 -2.81 7.70 -31.03
CA ARG A 210 -3.41 7.30 -32.33
C ARG A 210 -2.54 7.68 -33.53
N SER A 211 -1.94 8.87 -33.51
CA SER A 211 -1.05 9.34 -34.57
C SER A 211 0.23 8.50 -34.65
N MET A 212 0.80 8.12 -33.52
CA MET A 212 2.01 7.28 -33.48
C MET A 212 1.72 5.84 -33.92
N LEU A 213 0.57 5.28 -33.53
CA LEU A 213 0.13 3.95 -33.99
C LEU A 213 -0.11 3.93 -35.50
N SER A 214 -0.91 4.86 -36.01
CA SER A 214 -1.21 4.94 -37.46
C SER A 214 0.00 5.31 -38.31
N GLY A 215 0.94 6.07 -37.76
CA GLY A 215 2.22 6.40 -38.39
C GLY A 215 3.28 5.30 -38.28
N GLY A 216 3.01 4.19 -37.58
CA GLY A 216 3.95 3.10 -37.38
C GLY A 216 5.12 3.41 -36.44
N VAL A 217 5.07 4.53 -35.69
CA VAL A 217 6.04 4.90 -34.65
C VAL A 217 5.88 3.99 -33.42
N LEU A 218 4.62 3.69 -33.08
CA LEU A 218 4.27 2.67 -32.10
C LEU A 218 3.66 1.47 -32.83
N ALA A 219 3.98 0.27 -32.37
CA ALA A 219 3.46 -0.98 -32.92
C ALA A 219 3.02 -1.92 -31.81
N ARG A 220 1.94 -2.68 -32.07
CA ARG A 220 1.45 -3.73 -31.18
C ARG A 220 2.18 -5.03 -31.50
N ASP A 221 2.63 -5.74 -30.48
CA ASP A 221 3.20 -7.08 -30.67
C ASP A 221 2.14 -8.08 -31.15
N ASP A 222 2.56 -9.00 -32.03
CA ASP A 222 1.67 -9.97 -32.68
C ASP A 222 1.11 -11.04 -31.72
N ALA A 223 1.88 -11.38 -30.68
CA ALA A 223 1.55 -12.41 -29.71
C ALA A 223 1.71 -11.90 -28.27
N PRO A 224 0.87 -12.36 -27.32
CA PRO A 224 1.04 -12.04 -25.91
C PRO A 224 2.40 -12.50 -25.39
N ALA A 225 3.06 -11.64 -24.63
CA ALA A 225 4.34 -11.94 -23.99
C ALA A 225 4.39 -11.36 -22.57
N TYR A 226 5.32 -11.89 -21.76
CA TYR A 226 5.88 -11.11 -20.66
C TYR A 226 7.09 -10.32 -21.17
N TYR A 227 7.42 -9.22 -20.52
CA TYR A 227 8.56 -8.39 -20.93
C TYR A 227 9.53 -8.25 -19.78
N LEU A 228 10.70 -8.88 -19.89
CA LEU A 228 11.75 -8.79 -18.89
C LEU A 228 12.58 -7.55 -19.15
N LEU A 229 12.59 -6.63 -18.20
CA LEU A 229 13.46 -5.46 -18.18
C LEU A 229 14.56 -5.68 -17.14
N ARG A 230 15.80 -5.70 -17.61
CA ARG A 230 16.98 -5.55 -16.74
C ARG A 230 17.34 -4.08 -16.63
N GLN A 231 17.49 -3.58 -15.43
CA GLN A 231 17.84 -2.20 -15.12
C GLN A 231 19.14 -2.15 -14.34
N ARG A 232 20.16 -1.48 -14.89
CA ARG A 232 21.46 -1.23 -14.26
C ARG A 232 21.60 0.22 -13.87
N PHE A 233 22.12 0.47 -12.67
CA PHE A 233 22.23 1.82 -12.11
C PHE A 233 23.29 1.88 -11.01
N SER A 234 23.76 3.08 -10.70
CA SER A 234 24.69 3.32 -9.59
C SER A 234 23.97 3.73 -8.31
N ALA A 235 24.33 3.14 -7.17
CA ALA A 235 23.83 3.56 -5.87
C ALA A 235 24.85 3.25 -4.76
N GLY A 236 25.20 4.29 -3.97
CA GLY A 236 26.17 4.16 -2.88
C GLY A 236 27.58 3.84 -3.38
N GLY A 237 27.95 4.30 -4.58
CA GLY A 237 29.25 4.05 -5.20
C GLY A 237 29.42 2.65 -5.79
N ALA A 238 28.36 1.83 -5.84
CA ALA A 238 28.36 0.51 -6.44
C ALA A 238 27.36 0.43 -7.59
N GLU A 239 27.75 -0.27 -8.66
CA GLU A 239 26.82 -0.67 -9.73
C GLU A 239 25.88 -1.76 -9.20
N ARG A 240 24.61 -1.65 -9.56
CA ARG A 240 23.55 -2.58 -9.20
C ARG A 240 22.74 -2.95 -10.43
N GLU A 241 22.06 -4.07 -10.33
CA GLU A 241 21.20 -4.62 -11.38
C GLU A 241 19.91 -5.14 -10.75
N ARG A 242 18.79 -4.80 -11.37
CA ARG A 242 17.44 -5.24 -10.98
C ARG A 242 16.70 -5.84 -12.18
N HIS A 243 15.99 -6.93 -11.97
CA HIS A 243 15.08 -7.48 -12.96
C HIS A 243 13.63 -7.10 -12.65
N CYS A 244 12.91 -6.62 -13.66
CA CYS A 244 11.50 -6.32 -13.60
C CYS A 244 10.75 -7.06 -14.70
N LEU A 245 9.67 -7.76 -14.36
CA LEU A 245 8.84 -8.48 -15.30
C LEU A 245 7.53 -7.72 -15.53
N PHE A 246 7.31 -7.22 -16.75
CA PHE A 246 6.05 -6.59 -17.13
C PHE A 246 5.03 -7.61 -17.61
N GLY A 247 3.79 -7.39 -17.18
CA GLY A 247 2.62 -8.13 -17.62
C GLY A 247 1.33 -7.38 -17.28
N ALA A 248 0.21 -8.02 -17.57
CA ALA A 248 -1.12 -7.52 -17.30
C ALA A 248 -1.67 -8.19 -16.03
N LEU A 249 -1.89 -7.41 -14.98
CA LEU A 249 -2.44 -7.89 -13.71
C LEU A 249 -3.96 -7.66 -13.67
N ARG A 250 -4.74 -8.69 -13.38
CA ARG A 250 -6.18 -8.53 -13.16
C ARG A 250 -6.40 -7.64 -11.94
N LEU A 251 -7.23 -6.62 -12.10
CA LEU A 251 -7.64 -5.73 -11.03
C LEU A 251 -8.60 -6.42 -10.06
N GLU A 252 -8.27 -6.35 -8.79
CA GLU A 252 -9.07 -6.84 -7.67
C GLU A 252 -9.09 -5.86 -6.49
N GLU A 253 -9.99 -6.09 -5.54
CA GLU A 253 -10.07 -5.28 -4.32
C GLU A 253 -8.78 -5.39 -3.50
N LEU A 254 -8.18 -4.25 -3.18
CA LEU A 254 -6.95 -4.19 -2.39
C LEU A 254 -7.12 -4.90 -1.05
N GLY A 255 -6.16 -5.76 -0.70
CA GLY A 255 -6.20 -6.63 0.47
C GLY A 255 -6.62 -8.07 0.16
N SER A 256 -7.11 -8.35 -1.05
CA SER A 256 -7.27 -9.70 -1.59
C SER A 256 -6.17 -9.88 -2.64
N GLY A 257 -5.12 -10.67 -2.37
CA GLY A 257 -4.01 -10.92 -3.32
C GLY A 257 -3.05 -9.74 -3.55
N VAL A 258 -3.57 -8.53 -3.76
CA VAL A 258 -2.80 -7.28 -3.93
C VAL A 258 -2.82 -6.45 -2.65
N LEU A 259 -1.64 -6.28 -2.03
CA LEU A 259 -1.47 -5.67 -0.71
C LEU A 259 -0.87 -4.24 -0.82
N PRO A 260 -1.62 -3.20 -0.43
CA PRO A 260 -1.07 -1.84 -0.31
C PRO A 260 -0.16 -1.71 0.91
N HIS A 261 0.80 -0.80 0.87
CA HIS A 261 1.59 -0.47 2.06
C HIS A 261 1.29 0.92 2.63
N GLU A 262 0.56 1.76 1.91
CA GLU A 262 0.28 3.16 2.27
C GLU A 262 -1.20 3.48 1.99
N ASN A 263 -1.74 4.51 2.66
CA ASN A 263 -3.03 5.10 2.31
C ASN A 263 -2.87 6.19 1.25
N THR A 264 -3.75 6.22 0.27
CA THR A 264 -3.69 7.15 -0.86
C THR A 264 -4.39 8.48 -0.58
N ALA A 265 -3.74 9.60 -0.95
CA ALA A 265 -4.39 10.91 -1.03
C ALA A 265 -5.34 11.01 -2.24
N ALA A 266 -6.35 11.90 -2.19
CA ALA A 266 -7.40 11.99 -3.22
C ALA A 266 -6.97 12.66 -4.55
N GLY A 267 -6.11 13.68 -4.52
CA GLY A 267 -5.83 14.54 -5.69
C GLY A 267 -5.31 13.85 -6.95
N PRO A 268 -4.23 13.04 -6.90
CA PRO A 268 -3.66 12.39 -8.10
C PRO A 268 -4.60 11.43 -8.85
N LYS A 269 -5.71 11.00 -8.23
CA LYS A 269 -6.61 10.01 -8.81
C LYS A 269 -7.45 10.58 -9.96
N GLU A 270 -7.97 11.81 -9.82
CA GLU A 270 -8.84 12.42 -10.83
C GLU A 270 -8.08 12.72 -12.14
N ASP A 271 -6.85 13.18 -12.00
CA ASP A 271 -5.94 13.48 -13.11
C ASP A 271 -5.64 12.23 -13.95
N ARG A 272 -5.19 11.15 -13.29
CA ARG A 272 -4.87 9.89 -13.96
C ARG A 272 -6.10 9.22 -14.56
N LEU A 273 -7.26 9.34 -13.90
CA LEU A 273 -8.52 8.79 -14.41
C LEU A 273 -8.93 9.48 -15.71
N ALA A 274 -8.78 10.80 -15.79
CA ALA A 274 -9.10 11.55 -17.01
C ALA A 274 -8.16 11.20 -18.17
N LEU A 275 -6.87 10.98 -17.92
CA LEU A 275 -5.94 10.47 -18.94
C LEU A 275 -6.34 9.07 -19.41
N MET A 276 -6.64 8.16 -18.48
CA MET A 276 -7.04 6.78 -18.81
C MET A 276 -8.33 6.73 -19.63
N ARG A 277 -9.32 7.57 -19.31
CA ARG A 277 -10.57 7.72 -20.08
C ARG A 277 -10.35 8.25 -21.49
N ALA A 278 -9.39 9.15 -21.70
CA ALA A 278 -9.15 9.73 -23.01
C ALA A 278 -8.31 8.80 -23.90
N ALA A 279 -7.25 8.23 -23.34
CA ALA A 279 -6.26 7.44 -24.08
C ALA A 279 -6.58 5.95 -24.16
N HIS A 280 -7.43 5.42 -23.26
CA HIS A 280 -7.73 3.99 -23.15
C HIS A 280 -6.45 3.14 -23.04
N ALA A 281 -5.47 3.61 -22.27
CA ALA A 281 -4.15 3.00 -22.16
C ALA A 281 -3.52 3.16 -20.76
N ASN A 282 -2.58 2.27 -20.43
CA ASN A 282 -1.64 2.45 -19.33
C ASN A 282 -0.25 2.72 -19.90
N PHE A 283 0.27 3.94 -19.70
CA PHE A 283 1.59 4.37 -20.19
C PHE A 283 2.72 4.07 -19.20
N SER A 284 2.41 4.10 -17.89
CA SER A 284 3.35 3.84 -16.83
C SER A 284 2.92 2.65 -15.96
N PRO A 285 3.84 1.72 -15.66
CA PRO A 285 3.54 0.49 -14.93
C PRO A 285 3.36 0.76 -13.43
N ILE A 286 2.47 0.02 -12.79
CA ILE A 286 2.45 -0.11 -11.33
C ILE A 286 3.60 -1.03 -10.94
N LEU A 287 4.46 -0.60 -10.01
CA LEU A 287 5.54 -1.45 -9.49
C LEU A 287 4.99 -2.26 -8.32
N MET A 288 5.08 -3.58 -8.41
CA MET A 288 4.76 -4.48 -7.31
C MET A 288 5.90 -5.44 -6.99
N LEU A 289 5.91 -5.93 -5.76
CA LEU A 289 6.85 -6.93 -5.30
C LEU A 289 6.17 -8.29 -5.16
N TYR A 290 6.92 -9.34 -5.42
CA TYR A 290 6.48 -10.72 -5.25
C TYR A 290 7.55 -11.55 -4.56
N ARG A 291 7.16 -12.72 -4.07
CA ARG A 291 8.06 -13.72 -3.50
C ARG A 291 8.28 -14.85 -4.50
N ASP A 292 9.51 -15.33 -4.58
CA ASP A 292 9.87 -16.48 -5.40
C ASP A 292 10.59 -17.53 -4.53
N GLU A 293 9.84 -18.21 -3.65
CA GLU A 293 10.43 -19.15 -2.69
C GLU A 293 11.25 -20.28 -3.33
N THR A 294 10.92 -20.62 -4.57
CA THR A 294 11.49 -21.77 -5.28
C THR A 294 12.52 -21.37 -6.34
N ASP A 295 12.86 -20.08 -6.43
CA ASP A 295 13.66 -19.46 -7.49
C ASP A 295 13.19 -19.83 -8.90
N THR A 296 11.90 -20.14 -9.07
CA THR A 296 11.38 -20.61 -10.36
C THR A 296 11.37 -19.48 -11.36
N ILE A 297 10.84 -18.32 -10.97
CA ILE A 297 10.82 -17.14 -11.82
C ILE A 297 12.25 -16.65 -12.03
N ALA A 298 13.06 -16.57 -10.97
CA ALA A 298 14.47 -16.16 -11.08
C ALA A 298 15.26 -16.99 -12.09
N ARG A 299 15.11 -18.33 -12.10
CA ARG A 299 15.72 -19.21 -13.11
C ARG A 299 15.17 -18.94 -14.51
N THR A 300 13.85 -18.83 -14.66
CA THR A 300 13.22 -18.52 -15.96
C THR A 300 13.71 -17.20 -16.54
N LEU A 301 13.85 -16.16 -15.72
CA LEU A 301 14.37 -14.85 -16.16
C LEU A 301 15.84 -14.93 -16.53
N ALA A 302 16.66 -15.65 -15.77
CA ALA A 302 18.07 -15.86 -16.08
C ALA A 302 18.29 -16.64 -17.39
N GLU A 303 17.47 -17.65 -17.65
CA GLU A 303 17.48 -18.41 -18.91
C GLU A 303 17.09 -17.53 -20.09
N ALA A 304 16.04 -16.71 -19.96
CA ALA A 304 15.63 -15.75 -20.99
C ALA A 304 16.75 -14.71 -21.27
N ALA A 305 17.36 -14.18 -20.22
CA ALA A 305 18.43 -13.17 -20.31
C ALA A 305 19.76 -13.72 -20.85
N ALA A 306 19.89 -15.03 -21.09
CA ALA A 306 21.06 -15.63 -21.73
C ALA A 306 21.11 -15.37 -23.24
N ALA A 307 19.96 -15.05 -23.86
CA ALA A 307 19.89 -14.59 -25.24
C ALA A 307 20.24 -13.08 -25.35
N PRO A 308 20.65 -12.58 -26.53
CA PRO A 308 20.74 -11.14 -26.76
C PRO A 308 19.39 -10.44 -26.49
N PRO A 309 19.38 -9.24 -25.88
CA PRO A 309 18.15 -8.48 -25.66
C PRO A 309 17.52 -8.03 -26.98
N ASP A 310 16.19 -7.93 -26.97
CA ASP A 310 15.40 -7.39 -28.08
C ASP A 310 15.53 -5.86 -28.19
N ALA A 311 15.87 -5.18 -27.09
CA ALA A 311 16.23 -3.76 -27.09
C ALA A 311 17.20 -3.42 -25.95
N GLU A 312 18.13 -2.51 -26.20
CA GLU A 312 18.98 -1.88 -25.18
C GLU A 312 18.91 -0.37 -25.32
N PHE A 313 18.86 0.34 -24.19
CA PHE A 313 18.71 1.79 -24.16
C PHE A 313 19.17 2.38 -22.82
N ALA A 314 19.28 3.70 -22.75
CA ALA A 314 19.68 4.42 -21.54
C ALA A 314 18.74 5.60 -21.23
N ALA A 315 18.57 5.89 -19.94
CA ALA A 315 17.95 7.13 -19.47
C ALA A 315 18.77 7.71 -18.31
N GLY A 316 19.44 8.84 -18.56
CA GLY A 316 20.41 9.39 -17.61
C GLY A 316 21.53 8.39 -17.33
N ASP A 317 21.76 8.10 -16.05
CA ASP A 317 22.78 7.13 -15.59
C ASP A 317 22.28 5.68 -15.57
N GLU A 318 21.02 5.44 -15.93
CA GLU A 318 20.41 4.12 -15.93
C GLU A 318 20.51 3.46 -17.29
N ARG A 319 20.85 2.18 -17.32
CA ARG A 319 20.96 1.35 -18.52
C ARG A 319 19.97 0.21 -18.48
N TYR A 320 19.30 -0.02 -19.59
CA TYR A 320 18.22 -0.97 -19.70
C TYR A 320 18.48 -1.98 -20.81
N ALA A 321 18.00 -3.20 -20.59
CA ALA A 321 17.89 -4.22 -21.62
C ALA A 321 16.52 -4.91 -21.49
N LEU A 322 15.85 -5.14 -22.60
CA LEU A 322 14.49 -5.68 -22.68
C LEU A 322 14.50 -7.01 -23.44
N TRP A 323 13.80 -8.02 -22.93
CA TRP A 323 13.51 -9.28 -23.60
C TRP A 323 12.01 -9.53 -23.67
N VAL A 324 11.54 -10.05 -24.80
CA VAL A 324 10.16 -10.44 -25.05
C VAL A 324 10.02 -11.95 -24.81
N LEU A 325 9.35 -12.32 -23.72
CA LEU A 325 9.21 -13.71 -23.28
C LEU A 325 7.88 -14.29 -23.78
N GLN A 326 7.97 -15.06 -24.87
CA GLN A 326 6.84 -15.76 -25.52
C GLN A 326 6.90 -17.28 -25.38
N ASP A 327 7.99 -17.83 -24.84
CA ASP A 327 8.12 -19.27 -24.66
C ASP A 327 7.01 -19.81 -23.72
N PRO A 328 6.19 -20.78 -24.16
CA PRO A 328 5.07 -21.27 -23.36
C PRO A 328 5.49 -21.82 -22.00
N SER A 329 6.66 -22.45 -21.89
CA SER A 329 7.13 -23.00 -20.62
C SER A 329 7.54 -21.91 -19.64
N ALA A 330 8.17 -20.83 -20.13
CA ALA A 330 8.47 -19.65 -19.33
C ALA A 330 7.18 -18.93 -18.88
N VAL A 331 6.20 -18.79 -19.78
CA VAL A 331 4.90 -18.18 -19.47
C VAL A 331 4.16 -18.97 -18.40
N ASP A 332 4.10 -20.29 -18.53
CA ASP A 332 3.43 -21.17 -17.57
C ASP A 332 4.16 -21.17 -16.22
N ALA A 333 5.50 -21.15 -16.20
CA ALA A 333 6.29 -21.07 -14.98
C ALA A 333 6.00 -19.77 -14.21
N VAL A 334 6.03 -18.62 -14.88
CA VAL A 334 5.72 -17.32 -14.27
C VAL A 334 4.29 -17.29 -13.73
N SER A 335 3.32 -17.62 -14.59
CA SER A 335 1.89 -17.50 -14.24
C SER A 335 1.52 -18.49 -13.13
N GLY A 336 2.06 -19.70 -13.18
CA GLY A 336 1.84 -20.75 -12.18
C GLY A 336 2.45 -20.41 -10.82
N THR A 337 3.67 -19.87 -10.78
CA THR A 337 4.31 -19.47 -9.51
C THR A 337 3.58 -18.29 -8.87
N LEU A 338 3.12 -17.31 -9.65
CA LEU A 338 2.43 -16.13 -9.10
C LEU A 338 0.98 -16.39 -8.69
N ALA A 339 0.35 -17.44 -9.21
CA ALA A 339 -1.07 -17.70 -9.00
C ALA A 339 -1.46 -17.78 -7.51
N ASP A 340 -0.59 -18.29 -6.65
CA ASP A 340 -0.85 -18.48 -5.21
C ASP A 340 -0.14 -17.45 -4.32
N GLU A 341 0.56 -16.47 -4.91
CA GLU A 341 1.35 -15.47 -4.18
C GLU A 341 0.62 -14.15 -3.98
N ASN A 342 0.94 -13.45 -2.88
CA ASN A 342 0.51 -12.06 -2.73
C ASN A 342 1.46 -11.13 -3.49
N LEU A 343 0.88 -10.12 -4.14
CA LEU A 343 1.62 -9.00 -4.71
C LEU A 343 1.57 -7.80 -3.77
N TYR A 344 2.69 -7.11 -3.62
CA TYR A 344 2.81 -5.98 -2.71
C TYR A 344 3.00 -4.72 -3.54
N VAL A 345 2.04 -3.79 -3.48
CA VAL A 345 2.14 -2.54 -4.24
C VAL A 345 3.31 -1.73 -3.70
N ALA A 346 4.41 -1.62 -4.46
CA ALA A 346 5.60 -0.86 -4.09
C ALA A 346 5.50 0.58 -4.59
N ASP A 347 4.99 0.79 -5.80
CA ASP A 347 4.73 2.14 -6.31
C ASP A 347 3.53 2.16 -7.24
N GLY A 348 2.73 3.23 -7.17
CA GLY A 348 1.55 3.39 -8.03
C GLY A 348 0.22 3.02 -7.38
N HIS A 349 0.05 3.17 -6.06
CA HIS A 349 -1.25 2.99 -5.39
C HIS A 349 -2.36 3.84 -6.02
N HIS A 350 -2.06 5.10 -6.34
CA HIS A 350 -3.00 5.98 -7.03
C HIS A 350 -3.38 5.46 -8.41
N ARG A 351 -2.43 4.86 -9.15
CA ARG A 351 -2.66 4.28 -10.47
C ARG A 351 -3.51 3.01 -10.37
N TYR A 352 -3.26 2.16 -9.39
CA TYR A 352 -4.06 0.95 -9.16
C TYR A 352 -5.51 1.29 -8.82
N GLU A 353 -5.73 2.19 -7.86
CA GLU A 353 -7.08 2.62 -7.48
C GLU A 353 -7.80 3.36 -8.61
N THR A 354 -7.08 4.17 -9.39
CA THR A 354 -7.62 4.80 -10.60
C THR A 354 -8.07 3.75 -11.61
N ALA A 355 -7.27 2.71 -11.82
CA ALA A 355 -7.62 1.61 -12.70
C ALA A 355 -8.84 0.82 -12.20
N LEU A 356 -8.99 0.63 -10.88
CA LEU A 356 -10.21 0.06 -10.29
C LEU A 356 -11.45 0.91 -10.59
N VAL A 357 -11.36 2.24 -10.40
CA VAL A 357 -12.46 3.15 -10.72
C VAL A 357 -12.80 3.08 -12.20
N TYR A 358 -11.79 3.12 -13.08
CA TYR A 358 -12.00 3.03 -14.52
C TYR A 358 -12.64 1.70 -14.95
N ARG A 359 -12.17 0.57 -14.40
CA ARG A 359 -12.77 -0.76 -14.61
C ARG A 359 -14.25 -0.78 -14.25
N ASP A 360 -14.61 -0.16 -13.12
CA ASP A 360 -16.01 -0.13 -12.67
C ASP A 360 -16.89 0.81 -13.52
N GLU A 361 -16.29 1.74 -14.27
CA GLU A 361 -16.97 2.64 -15.20
C GLU A 361 -17.23 2.01 -16.57
N VAL A 362 -16.35 1.12 -17.04
CA VAL A 362 -16.46 0.48 -18.36
C VAL A 362 -17.02 -0.94 -18.27
N GLN A 363 -17.72 -1.40 -19.32
CA GLN A 363 -18.37 -2.72 -19.28
C GLN A 363 -17.40 -3.87 -19.53
N ASP A 364 -16.43 -3.70 -20.43
CA ASP A 364 -15.44 -4.70 -20.85
C ASP A 364 -14.09 -4.03 -21.15
N GLY A 365 -12.99 -4.79 -21.18
CA GLY A 365 -11.66 -4.34 -21.66
C GLY A 365 -10.69 -3.82 -20.58
N ALA A 366 -11.19 -3.26 -19.48
CA ALA A 366 -10.34 -2.68 -18.43
C ALA A 366 -10.12 -3.61 -17.20
N GLU A 367 -10.26 -4.93 -17.36
CA GLU A 367 -10.05 -5.87 -16.25
C GLU A 367 -8.59 -5.96 -15.80
N PHE A 368 -7.65 -5.58 -16.66
CA PHE A 368 -6.22 -5.74 -16.43
C PHE A 368 -5.47 -4.40 -16.49
N VAL A 369 -4.45 -4.27 -15.65
CA VAL A 369 -3.60 -3.09 -15.57
C VAL A 369 -2.13 -3.46 -15.81
N LEU A 370 -1.39 -2.57 -16.47
CA LEU A 370 0.04 -2.72 -16.67
C LEU A 370 0.79 -2.72 -15.32
N THR A 371 1.47 -3.82 -15.05
CA THR A 371 2.20 -4.03 -13.80
C THR A 371 3.61 -4.53 -14.10
N GLY A 372 4.60 -3.95 -13.43
CA GLY A 372 5.97 -4.44 -13.37
C GLY A 372 6.24 -5.12 -12.03
N LEU A 373 6.71 -6.36 -12.07
CA LEU A 373 7.00 -7.17 -10.90
C LEU A 373 8.49 -7.26 -10.61
N VAL A 374 8.90 -7.08 -9.36
CA VAL A 374 10.29 -7.26 -8.88
C VAL A 374 10.28 -8.21 -7.69
N ALA A 375 11.22 -9.16 -7.64
CA ALA A 375 11.31 -10.07 -6.50
C ALA A 375 11.79 -9.33 -5.24
N PHE A 376 11.27 -9.72 -4.06
CA PHE A 376 11.77 -9.19 -2.78
C PHE A 376 13.27 -9.40 -2.58
N ASP A 377 13.78 -10.52 -3.07
CA ASP A 377 15.18 -10.94 -2.90
C ASP A 377 16.07 -10.49 -4.07
N ASP A 378 15.55 -9.66 -4.99
CA ASP A 378 16.37 -9.08 -6.06
C ASP A 378 17.44 -8.13 -5.45
N PRO A 379 18.73 -8.34 -5.72
CA PRO A 379 19.81 -7.57 -5.10
C PRO A 379 19.85 -6.09 -5.53
N GLY A 380 19.16 -5.75 -6.63
CA GLY A 380 18.95 -4.40 -7.11
C GLY A 380 17.70 -3.71 -6.53
N LEU A 381 16.89 -4.39 -5.71
CA LEU A 381 15.77 -3.76 -5.01
C LEU A 381 16.31 -2.85 -3.89
N LEU A 382 16.17 -1.53 -4.07
CA LEU A 382 16.49 -0.56 -3.03
C LEU A 382 15.22 0.13 -2.52
N ILE A 383 15.04 0.12 -1.20
CA ILE A 383 14.01 0.89 -0.50
C ILE A 383 14.72 2.04 0.22
N ARG A 384 14.75 3.21 -0.41
CA ARG A 384 15.32 4.43 0.15
C ARG A 384 14.31 5.13 1.07
N PRO A 385 14.78 5.99 2.00
CA PRO A 385 13.90 6.78 2.85
C PRO A 385 13.36 8.02 2.12
N TYR A 386 12.32 8.62 2.70
CA TYR A 386 12.10 10.07 2.57
C TYR A 386 12.57 10.75 3.85
N TYR A 387 13.27 11.87 3.71
CA TYR A 387 13.60 12.79 4.78
C TYR A 387 12.42 13.69 5.08
N ARG A 388 12.33 14.19 6.32
CA ARG A 388 11.21 15.03 6.74
C ARG A 388 11.73 16.39 7.15
N VAL A 389 11.30 17.43 6.45
CA VAL A 389 11.63 18.82 6.78
C VAL A 389 10.42 19.46 7.43
N VAL A 390 10.54 19.78 8.72
CA VAL A 390 9.53 20.54 9.45
C VAL A 390 9.64 22.00 9.06
N HIS A 391 8.52 22.61 8.67
CA HIS A 391 8.43 24.02 8.31
C HIS A 391 7.15 24.66 8.86
N SER A 392 7.09 26.00 8.81
CA SER A 392 5.94 26.80 9.27
C SER A 392 5.49 26.52 10.70
N ALA A 393 6.32 25.92 11.56
CA ALA A 393 5.98 25.62 12.95
C ALA A 393 6.09 26.88 13.83
N SER A 394 5.06 27.14 14.65
CA SER A 394 5.09 28.24 15.63
C SER A 394 6.14 28.00 16.73
N PRO A 395 6.58 29.04 17.45
CA PRO A 395 7.51 28.88 18.58
C PRO A 395 7.02 27.90 19.65
N ALA A 396 5.72 27.85 19.90
CA ALA A 396 5.13 26.90 20.86
C ALA A 396 5.18 25.45 20.35
N GLN A 397 4.95 25.23 19.05
CA GLN A 397 5.09 23.91 18.42
C GLN A 397 6.54 23.44 18.42
N MET A 398 7.48 24.33 18.10
CA MET A 398 8.92 24.03 18.18
C MET A 398 9.35 23.67 19.61
N ALA A 399 8.94 24.45 20.62
CA ALA A 399 9.23 24.11 22.01
C ALA A 399 8.64 22.76 22.44
N LYS A 400 7.46 22.41 21.94
CA LYS A 400 6.84 21.11 22.18
C LYS A 400 7.59 19.97 21.48
N LEU A 401 8.04 20.20 20.24
CA LEU A 401 8.87 19.24 19.50
C LEU A 401 10.17 18.97 20.26
N ASP A 402 10.86 20.01 20.72
CA ASP A 402 12.10 19.89 21.52
C ASP A 402 11.88 19.13 22.83
N GLN A 403 10.73 19.35 23.51
CA GLN A 403 10.35 18.62 24.71
C GLN A 403 10.18 17.12 24.43
N LEU A 404 9.49 16.76 23.35
CA LEU A 404 9.27 15.35 22.98
C LEU A 404 10.56 14.69 22.50
N LEU A 405 11.40 15.40 21.74
CA LEU A 405 12.71 14.92 21.34
C LEU A 405 13.57 14.60 22.57
N SER A 406 13.61 15.50 23.55
CA SER A 406 14.36 15.30 24.80
C SER A 406 13.80 14.17 25.68
N PHE A 407 12.49 13.91 25.59
CA PHE A 407 11.84 12.84 26.33
C PHE A 407 12.09 11.46 25.71
N TYR A 408 11.99 11.35 24.38
CA TYR A 408 12.10 10.07 23.67
C TYR A 408 13.53 9.72 23.24
N PHE A 409 14.44 10.69 23.12
CA PHE A 409 15.76 10.48 22.54
C PHE A 409 16.90 11.09 23.36
N VAL A 410 18.06 10.43 23.27
CA VAL A 410 19.35 11.00 23.66
C VAL A 410 20.02 11.54 22.40
N SER A 411 20.41 12.81 22.44
CA SER A 411 21.13 13.46 21.34
C SER A 411 22.64 13.36 21.53
N ARG A 412 23.36 13.09 20.44
CA ARG A 412 24.83 13.07 20.39
C ARG A 412 25.31 13.70 19.07
N PRO A 413 26.49 14.36 19.04
CA PRO A 413 27.07 14.82 17.78
C PRO A 413 27.24 13.65 16.81
N SER A 414 26.86 13.84 15.54
CA SER A 414 27.03 12.78 14.54
C SER A 414 28.47 12.57 14.12
N GLY A 415 29.34 13.56 14.35
CA GLY A 415 30.69 13.62 13.79
C GLY A 415 30.74 13.99 12.30
N THR A 416 29.58 14.24 11.69
CA THR A 416 29.44 14.66 10.29
C THR A 416 29.65 16.17 10.17
N PRO A 417 30.48 16.65 9.24
CA PRO A 417 30.57 18.09 8.94
C PRO A 417 29.23 18.65 8.44
N PRO A 418 28.92 19.93 8.69
CA PRO A 418 27.79 20.59 8.04
C PRO A 418 27.88 20.48 6.51
N GLY A 419 26.75 20.26 5.83
CA GLY A 419 26.67 20.11 4.38
C GLY A 419 27.02 18.72 3.82
N GLU A 420 27.57 17.81 4.63
CA GLU A 420 27.95 16.45 4.19
C GLU A 420 26.78 15.45 4.34
N SER A 421 25.71 15.65 3.58
CA SER A 421 24.48 14.83 3.69
C SER A 421 24.71 13.35 3.44
N GLY A 422 25.52 12.99 2.43
CA GLY A 422 25.84 11.60 2.13
C GLY A 422 26.55 10.87 3.28
N LEU A 423 27.36 11.59 4.07
CA LEU A 423 27.98 11.02 5.26
C LEU A 423 26.97 10.84 6.40
N LEU A 424 26.05 11.79 6.60
CA LEU A 424 24.99 11.65 7.59
C LEU A 424 24.09 10.45 7.26
N ASP A 425 23.70 10.31 5.99
CA ASP A 425 22.93 9.17 5.49
C ASP A 425 23.62 7.85 5.77
N ALA A 426 24.92 7.76 5.45
CA ALA A 426 25.70 6.56 5.70
C ALA A 426 25.77 6.21 7.19
N VAL A 427 25.94 7.21 8.06
CA VAL A 427 25.99 7.03 9.51
C VAL A 427 24.64 6.55 10.06
N VAL A 428 23.54 7.20 9.68
CA VAL A 428 22.18 6.83 10.08
C VAL A 428 21.84 5.42 9.59
N ALA A 429 22.13 5.11 8.32
CA ALA A 429 21.88 3.79 7.75
C ALA A 429 22.69 2.68 8.44
N THR A 430 23.96 2.95 8.75
CA THR A 430 24.86 1.96 9.38
C THR A 430 24.44 1.67 10.81
N LEU A 431 24.28 2.71 11.63
CA LEU A 431 23.88 2.55 13.03
C LEU A 431 22.44 2.04 13.16
N GLY A 432 21.60 2.35 12.18
CA GLY A 432 20.21 1.95 12.12
C GLY A 432 19.97 0.46 11.81
N GLN A 433 20.96 -0.31 11.38
CA GLN A 433 20.76 -1.73 11.04
C GLN A 433 20.30 -2.61 12.22
N GLY A 434 20.57 -2.20 13.47
CA GLY A 434 20.20 -2.95 14.67
C GLY A 434 19.46 -2.15 15.74
N GLN A 435 19.13 -0.90 15.48
CA GLN A 435 18.43 -0.01 16.42
C GLN A 435 17.75 1.12 15.67
N THR A 436 16.84 1.83 16.35
CA THR A 436 16.25 3.07 15.81
C THR A 436 17.25 4.20 15.93
N VAL A 437 17.59 4.85 14.81
CA VAL A 437 18.48 6.03 14.79
C VAL A 437 17.90 7.08 13.86
N LEU A 438 17.86 8.33 14.33
CA LEU A 438 17.49 9.49 13.51
C LEU A 438 18.69 10.44 13.41
N GLY A 439 18.94 10.98 12.22
CA GLY A 439 19.77 12.18 12.08
C GLY A 439 18.89 13.43 12.19
N VAL A 440 19.41 14.49 12.79
CA VAL A 440 18.72 15.78 12.91
C VAL A 440 19.65 16.91 12.48
N VAL A 441 19.12 17.78 11.62
CA VAL A 441 19.78 19.03 11.20
C VAL A 441 18.86 20.19 11.55
N GLN A 442 19.39 21.16 12.29
CA GLN A 442 18.74 22.41 12.65
C GLN A 442 19.61 23.59 12.21
N GLN A 443 18.97 24.70 11.84
CA GLN A 443 19.71 25.86 11.35
C GLN A 443 20.72 26.36 12.39
N GLY A 444 21.98 26.53 11.96
CA GLY A 444 23.06 27.02 12.83
C GLY A 444 23.59 26.01 13.84
N GLN A 445 23.16 24.74 13.79
CA GLN A 445 23.66 23.66 14.65
C GLN A 445 24.34 22.56 13.83
N PRO A 446 25.40 21.91 14.36
CA PRO A 446 25.98 20.75 13.70
C PRO A 446 25.01 19.57 13.71
N PRO A 447 25.02 18.69 12.68
CA PRO A 447 24.18 17.51 12.64
C PRO A 447 24.30 16.65 13.91
N GLN A 448 23.16 16.19 14.41
CA GLN A 448 23.05 15.32 15.59
C GLN A 448 22.51 13.95 15.20
N LEU A 449 22.84 12.94 16.01
CA LEU A 449 22.18 11.64 16.02
C LEU A 449 21.30 11.52 17.25
N LEU A 450 20.12 10.96 17.06
CA LEU A 450 19.16 10.65 18.09
C LEU A 450 18.99 9.13 18.21
N THR A 451 19.16 8.61 19.41
CA THR A 451 18.89 7.21 19.77
C THR A 451 17.83 7.18 20.86
N PRO A 452 16.92 6.18 20.90
CA PRO A 452 15.91 6.05 21.95
C PRO A 452 16.50 6.19 23.37
N ALA A 453 15.83 6.98 24.23
CA ALA A 453 16.21 7.19 25.62
C ALA A 453 15.50 6.22 26.59
N ASN A 454 14.47 5.54 26.11
CA ASN A 454 13.61 4.65 26.88
C ASN A 454 13.07 3.52 25.99
N ASP A 455 12.42 2.55 26.61
CA ASP A 455 11.85 1.33 26.01
C ASP A 455 10.48 1.55 25.34
N ILE A 456 9.99 2.80 25.29
CA ILE A 456 8.72 3.12 24.62
C ILE A 456 8.86 2.92 23.11
N ILE A 457 10.03 3.26 22.55
CA ILE A 457 10.39 2.92 21.17
C ILE A 457 11.04 1.54 21.23
N PRO A 458 10.40 0.48 20.70
CA PRO A 458 10.97 -0.85 20.73
C PRO A 458 12.20 -0.93 19.83
N GLU A 459 13.16 -1.76 20.22
CA GLU A 459 14.27 -2.11 19.34
C GLU A 459 13.76 -2.90 18.12
N PRO A 460 14.38 -2.73 16.93
CA PRO A 460 14.07 -3.57 15.78
C PRO A 460 14.36 -5.04 16.08
N ASP A 461 13.33 -5.88 15.98
CA ASP A 461 13.41 -7.33 16.16
C ASP A 461 12.69 -8.01 14.99
N PRO A 462 13.42 -8.69 14.08
CA PRO A 462 12.83 -9.41 12.95
C PRO A 462 11.86 -10.54 13.35
N GLU A 463 12.01 -11.08 14.56
CA GLU A 463 11.18 -12.16 15.08
C GLU A 463 9.94 -11.65 15.83
N ALA A 464 9.87 -10.35 16.11
CA ALA A 464 8.72 -9.74 16.77
C ALA A 464 7.48 -9.77 15.86
N PRO A 465 6.26 -9.78 16.42
CA PRO A 465 5.04 -9.65 15.64
C PRO A 465 5.05 -8.38 14.76
N PRO A 466 4.43 -8.39 13.57
CA PRO A 466 4.38 -7.24 12.66
C PRO A 466 3.89 -5.93 13.31
N GLU A 467 2.96 -6.01 14.27
CA GLU A 467 2.44 -4.87 15.04
C GLU A 467 3.49 -4.23 15.96
N THR A 468 4.50 -4.99 16.37
CA THR A 468 5.67 -4.50 17.11
C THR A 468 6.73 -3.99 16.15
N GLN A 469 6.98 -4.71 15.04
CA GLN A 469 7.96 -4.28 14.04
C GLN A 469 7.65 -2.90 13.46
N VAL A 470 6.38 -2.60 13.16
CA VAL A 470 6.00 -1.28 12.63
C VAL A 470 6.31 -0.13 13.62
N ARG A 471 6.34 -0.40 14.93
CA ARG A 471 6.60 0.61 15.96
C ARG A 471 8.08 1.00 16.10
N SER A 472 8.99 0.16 15.60
CA SER A 472 10.42 0.49 15.53
C SER A 472 10.82 1.17 14.22
N VAL A 473 9.91 1.27 13.24
CA VAL A 473 10.14 1.99 11.98
C VAL A 473 10.25 3.49 12.25
N GLU A 474 11.35 4.11 11.84
CA GLU A 474 11.64 5.53 12.11
C GLU A 474 10.54 6.47 11.57
N ALA A 475 9.96 6.14 10.43
CA ALA A 475 8.83 6.89 9.87
C ALA A 475 7.59 6.85 10.79
N PHE A 476 7.34 5.72 11.45
CA PHE A 476 6.22 5.55 12.39
C PHE A 476 6.50 6.33 13.66
N VAL A 477 7.71 6.24 14.18
CA VAL A 477 8.16 6.99 15.37
C VAL A 477 8.01 8.49 15.13
N LEU A 478 8.52 9.02 14.00
CA LEU A 478 8.40 10.44 13.67
C LEU A 478 6.93 10.88 13.57
N GLN A 479 6.10 10.14 12.83
CA GLN A 479 4.70 10.53 12.62
C GLN A 479 3.88 10.45 13.91
N GLU A 480 3.90 9.31 14.59
CA GLU A 480 2.97 9.01 15.69
C GLU A 480 3.45 9.57 17.03
N MET A 481 4.76 9.64 17.26
CA MET A 481 5.31 10.07 18.56
C MET A 481 5.79 11.53 18.57
N LEU A 482 6.05 12.14 17.41
CA LEU A 482 6.52 13.52 17.31
C LEU A 482 5.53 14.41 16.57
N PHE A 483 5.23 14.14 15.31
CA PHE A 483 4.46 15.08 14.48
C PHE A 483 2.99 15.17 14.87
N ARG A 484 2.28 14.04 15.03
CA ARG A 484 0.88 14.06 15.50
C ARG A 484 0.73 14.72 16.87
N PRO A 485 1.56 14.42 17.89
CA PRO A 485 1.48 15.14 19.15
C PRO A 485 1.73 16.65 19.03
N VAL A 486 2.62 17.11 18.14
CA VAL A 486 2.96 18.54 18.00
C VAL A 486 1.93 19.31 17.18
N PHE A 487 1.54 18.76 16.02
CA PHE A 487 0.76 19.46 15.00
C PHE A 487 -0.69 18.95 14.88
N GLY A 488 -1.05 17.85 15.56
CA GLY A 488 -2.36 17.21 15.42
C GLY A 488 -2.54 16.61 14.02
N ASP A 489 -3.78 16.55 13.55
CA ASP A 489 -4.11 16.01 12.22
C ASP A 489 -3.65 16.92 11.07
N ALA A 490 -3.30 18.19 11.36
CA ALA A 490 -2.75 19.14 10.40
C ALA A 490 -1.23 18.98 10.19
N PHE A 491 -0.58 17.98 10.81
CA PHE A 491 0.85 17.75 10.62
C PHE A 491 1.33 17.67 9.16
N PRO A 492 0.54 17.17 8.17
CA PRO A 492 0.99 17.13 6.78
C PRO A 492 1.19 18.53 6.16
N GLU A 493 0.63 19.58 6.77
CA GLU A 493 0.83 20.98 6.34
C GLU A 493 2.15 21.58 6.88
N HIS A 494 2.81 20.88 7.79
CA HIS A 494 4.04 21.31 8.46
C HIS A 494 5.25 20.43 8.16
N VAL A 495 5.09 19.36 7.37
CA VAL A 495 6.13 18.37 7.09
C VAL A 495 6.24 18.14 5.59
N GLU A 496 7.36 18.60 5.03
CA GLU A 496 7.74 18.33 3.66
C GLU A 496 8.52 17.02 3.57
N TYR A 497 8.27 16.22 2.53
CA TYR A 497 8.92 14.92 2.33
C TYR A 497 9.92 15.00 1.18
N VAL A 498 11.20 14.88 1.50
CA VAL A 498 12.30 15.06 0.53
C VAL A 498 13.02 13.73 0.32
N HIS A 499 13.26 13.31 -0.92
CA HIS A 499 13.96 12.05 -1.22
C HIS A 499 15.48 12.22 -1.40
N ASP A 500 15.94 13.47 -1.50
CA ASP A 500 17.36 13.84 -1.58
C ASP A 500 17.83 14.47 -0.26
N GLY A 501 18.86 13.88 0.33
CA GLY A 501 19.39 14.31 1.63
C GLY A 501 20.10 15.66 1.57
N ALA A 502 20.77 15.97 0.46
CA ALA A 502 21.42 17.26 0.25
C ALA A 502 20.37 18.38 0.16
N GLU A 503 19.27 18.15 -0.57
CA GLU A 503 18.20 19.13 -0.64
C GLU A 503 17.50 19.32 0.72
N ALA A 504 17.28 18.25 1.49
CA ALA A 504 16.72 18.36 2.83
C ALA A 504 17.58 19.22 3.78
N MET A 505 18.92 19.12 3.69
CA MET A 505 19.83 20.01 4.42
C MET A 505 19.76 21.44 3.89
N ALA A 506 19.81 21.60 2.58
CA ALA A 506 19.82 22.91 1.93
C ALA A 506 18.55 23.71 2.25
N MET A 507 17.37 23.07 2.31
CA MET A 507 16.13 23.71 2.77
C MET A 507 16.26 24.32 4.17
N VAL A 508 16.91 23.63 5.12
CA VAL A 508 17.13 24.14 6.47
C VAL A 508 18.16 25.27 6.48
N GLU A 509 19.22 25.16 5.71
CA GLU A 509 20.25 26.19 5.59
C GLU A 509 19.69 27.49 4.98
N ARG A 510 18.83 27.38 3.96
CA ARG A 510 18.12 28.49 3.32
C ARG A 510 17.01 29.10 4.20
N GLY A 511 16.66 28.45 5.33
CA GLY A 511 15.59 28.89 6.23
C GLY A 511 14.18 28.60 5.71
N GLU A 512 14.05 27.75 4.69
CA GLU A 512 12.77 27.23 4.19
C GLU A 512 12.22 26.16 5.14
N GLY A 513 13.12 25.43 5.81
CA GLY A 513 12.82 24.46 6.87
C GLY A 513 13.44 24.87 8.21
N GLN A 514 12.83 24.42 9.30
CA GLN A 514 13.30 24.65 10.67
C GLN A 514 14.13 23.47 11.19
N VAL A 515 13.74 22.24 10.84
CA VAL A 515 14.40 21.00 11.24
C VAL A 515 14.27 19.97 10.13
N ALA A 516 15.37 19.30 9.77
CA ALA A 516 15.35 18.14 8.89
C ALA A 516 15.66 16.86 9.67
N PHE A 517 14.86 15.82 9.44
CA PHE A 517 15.00 14.49 10.01
C PHE A 517 15.48 13.50 8.96
N PHE A 518 16.62 12.86 9.24
CA PHE A 518 17.25 11.81 8.45
C PHE A 518 16.93 10.45 9.04
N VAL A 519 16.48 9.51 8.21
CA VAL A 519 16.11 8.16 8.66
C VAL A 519 16.70 7.12 7.71
N LYS A 520 16.84 5.88 8.18
CA LYS A 520 17.25 4.77 7.31
C LYS A 520 16.11 4.33 6.38
N GLY A 521 16.46 3.70 5.27
CA GLY A 521 15.50 3.00 4.41
C GLY A 521 14.86 1.82 5.14
N LEU A 522 13.58 1.55 4.86
CA LEU A 522 12.87 0.42 5.45
C LEU A 522 13.42 -0.90 4.92
N PRO A 523 13.88 -1.84 5.77
CA PRO A 523 14.34 -3.14 5.29
C PRO A 523 13.25 -3.92 4.55
N PRO A 524 13.55 -4.59 3.41
CA PRO A 524 12.56 -5.36 2.64
C PRO A 524 11.81 -6.42 3.45
N ASP A 525 12.49 -7.12 4.36
CA ASP A 525 11.86 -8.13 5.22
C ASP A 525 10.83 -7.54 6.17
N VAL A 526 11.14 -6.39 6.78
CA VAL A 526 10.20 -5.66 7.66
C VAL A 526 9.02 -5.15 6.84
N PHE A 527 9.27 -4.60 5.65
CA PHE A 527 8.20 -4.21 4.73
C PHE A 527 7.28 -5.40 4.42
N ARG A 528 7.84 -6.56 4.04
CA ARG A 528 7.08 -7.78 3.72
C ARG A 528 6.26 -8.25 4.91
N ALA A 529 6.85 -8.30 6.11
CA ALA A 529 6.18 -8.76 7.33
C ALA A 529 5.01 -7.83 7.73
N VAL A 530 5.25 -6.52 7.77
CA VAL A 530 4.26 -5.51 8.16
C VAL A 530 3.12 -5.44 7.14
N VAL A 531 3.44 -5.30 5.86
CA VAL A 531 2.45 -5.16 4.79
C VAL A 531 1.70 -6.48 4.57
N GLY A 532 2.40 -7.62 4.70
CA GLY A 532 1.81 -8.96 4.60
C GLY A 532 0.78 -9.24 5.69
N ALA A 533 0.93 -8.62 6.87
CA ALA A 533 -0.06 -8.66 7.94
C ALA A 533 -1.24 -7.68 7.73
N GLY A 534 -1.28 -6.96 6.60
CA GLY A 534 -2.30 -5.95 6.30
C GLY A 534 -2.09 -4.63 7.03
N ILE A 535 -0.94 -4.41 7.65
CA ILE A 535 -0.61 -3.17 8.38
C ILE A 535 -0.13 -2.12 7.39
N ARG A 536 -0.68 -0.91 7.48
CA ARG A 536 -0.24 0.24 6.67
C ARG A 536 0.91 0.96 7.34
N LEU A 537 1.90 1.32 6.53
CA LEU A 537 3.00 2.17 6.92
C LEU A 537 2.56 3.66 6.87
N PRO A 538 3.21 4.53 7.65
CA PRO A 538 3.09 5.97 7.52
C PRO A 538 3.33 6.46 6.09
N ARG A 539 2.77 7.63 5.78
CA ARG A 539 2.92 8.21 4.44
C ARG A 539 4.39 8.42 4.10
N LYS A 540 4.79 8.11 2.86
CA LYS A 540 6.16 8.25 2.35
C LYS A 540 7.20 7.53 3.23
N SER A 541 6.86 6.33 3.72
CA SER A 541 7.83 5.49 4.45
C SER A 541 8.88 4.85 3.53
N THR A 542 8.61 4.76 2.25
CA THR A 542 9.35 3.97 1.26
C THR A 542 9.53 4.75 -0.03
N TYR A 543 10.75 4.76 -0.56
CA TYR A 543 11.07 5.23 -1.91
C TYR A 543 11.76 4.09 -2.67
N PHE A 544 11.02 3.37 -3.49
CA PHE A 544 11.57 2.30 -4.30
C PHE A 544 12.42 2.88 -5.43
N TYR A 545 13.71 2.55 -5.43
CA TYR A 545 14.69 3.11 -6.32
C TYR A 545 15.42 2.03 -7.14
N PRO A 546 15.68 2.28 -8.43
CA PRO A 546 15.15 3.40 -9.21
C PRO A 546 13.66 3.19 -9.49
N LYS A 547 12.98 4.23 -9.97
CA LYS A 547 11.61 4.09 -10.46
C LYS A 547 11.59 3.31 -11.79
N LEU A 548 10.43 2.78 -12.18
CA LEU A 548 10.27 2.19 -13.51
C LEU A 548 9.99 3.31 -14.53
N PRO A 549 10.68 3.33 -15.69
CA PRO A 549 10.42 4.30 -16.74
C PRO A 549 9.06 4.06 -17.41
N SER A 550 8.48 5.12 -17.97
CA SER A 550 7.28 5.07 -18.78
C SER A 550 7.64 4.89 -20.25
N GLY A 551 6.81 4.13 -20.98
CA GLY A 551 6.93 3.97 -22.42
C GLY A 551 7.87 2.88 -22.93
N VAL A 552 8.40 2.03 -22.03
CA VAL A 552 9.09 0.78 -22.43
C VAL A 552 8.08 -0.21 -23.03
N VAL A 553 6.95 -0.37 -22.36
CA VAL A 553 5.77 -1.12 -22.83
C VAL A 553 4.52 -0.35 -22.42
N ILE A 554 3.51 -0.36 -23.28
CA ILE A 554 2.23 0.30 -23.03
C ILE A 554 1.13 -0.76 -23.17
N ASN A 555 0.16 -0.73 -22.25
CA ASN A 555 -1.01 -1.60 -22.32
C ASN A 555 -2.21 -0.82 -22.88
N LEU A 556 -2.77 -1.25 -24.02
CA LEU A 556 -4.05 -0.73 -24.50
C LEU A 556 -5.19 -1.46 -23.80
N LEU A 557 -6.13 -0.69 -23.24
CA LEU A 557 -7.29 -1.20 -22.50
C LEU A 557 -8.47 -1.55 -23.42
N ASP A 558 -8.44 -1.10 -24.68
CA ASP A 558 -9.38 -1.52 -25.72
C ASP A 558 -8.65 -2.34 -26.78
N GLU A 559 -9.09 -3.59 -26.97
CA GLU A 559 -8.52 -4.47 -28.00
C GLU A 559 -8.94 -4.09 -29.43
N THR A 560 -9.88 -3.15 -29.59
CA THR A 560 -10.53 -2.79 -30.86
C THR A 560 -9.87 -1.64 -31.62
N ALA A 561 -8.81 -1.03 -31.07
CA ALA A 561 -8.12 0.11 -31.67
C ALA A 561 -7.09 -0.30 -32.74
#